data_AF-A0A292Z827-F1
#
_entry.id   AF-A0A292Z827-F1
#
_cell.length_a   1.000
_cell.length_b   1.000
_cell.length_c   1.000
_cell.angle_alpha   90.00
_cell.angle_beta   90.00
_cell.angle_gamma   90.00
#
_symmetry.space_group_name_H-M   'P 1'
#
loop_
_entity.id
_entity.type
_entity.pdbx_description
1 polymer ?
#
loop_
_entity_poly.entity_id
_entity_poly.type
_entity_poly.pdbx_seq_one_letter_code
_entity_poly.pdbx_strand_id
1 'polypeptide(L)'
;MTALDHENGLVAMVVGSFTSVSLDPPLVGFLPEKKSGRWAGIARSGRFCVNVLGSDQQELCRRIATRGSGIQADADFSLSERGLPVIPDAVAQIECDIHSVLDAGDHYFVLGSVIDLRVSREQDPMLFHRGRYGSFAEIR
;
A
#
# COMPACT_ATOMS: atom_id res chain seq x y z
N MET A 1 -0.38 -1.44 -0.25
CA MET A 1 1.01 -1.75 -0.61
C MET A 1 1.03 -2.65 -1.82
N THR A 2 1.77 -2.30 -2.84
CA THR A 2 1.87 -3.03 -4.10
C THR A 2 3.34 -3.16 -4.52
N ALA A 3 3.71 -4.27 -5.13
CA ALA A 3 5.04 -4.51 -5.67
C ALA A 3 4.99 -5.49 -6.85
N LEU A 4 6.05 -5.53 -7.66
CA LEU A 4 6.29 -6.60 -8.62
C LEU A 4 7.30 -7.57 -8.03
N ASP A 5 6.85 -8.76 -7.68
CA ASP A 5 7.71 -9.87 -7.32
C ASP A 5 8.17 -10.60 -8.60
N HIS A 6 9.47 -10.69 -8.82
CA HIS A 6 10.02 -11.33 -10.02
C HIS A 6 9.56 -12.79 -10.20
N GLU A 7 9.22 -13.49 -9.11
CA GLU A 7 8.77 -14.88 -9.16
C GLU A 7 7.25 -15.02 -9.32
N ASN A 8 6.47 -14.13 -8.69
CA ASN A 8 5.02 -14.30 -8.54
C ASN A 8 4.20 -13.21 -9.25
N GLY A 9 4.86 -12.26 -9.91
CA GLY A 9 4.22 -11.12 -10.56
C GLY A 9 3.72 -10.08 -9.56
N LEU A 10 2.55 -9.49 -9.86
CA LEU A 10 1.97 -8.45 -9.04
C LEU A 10 1.58 -8.97 -7.65
N VAL A 11 2.03 -8.28 -6.61
CA VAL A 11 1.66 -8.55 -5.22
C VAL A 11 1.01 -7.31 -4.62
N ALA A 12 -0.12 -7.51 -3.93
CA ALA A 12 -0.85 -6.45 -3.25
C ALA A 12 -1.22 -6.84 -1.82
N MET A 13 -1.12 -5.89 -0.90
CA MET A 13 -1.38 -6.05 0.53
C MET A 13 -2.07 -4.80 1.09
N VAL A 14 -3.21 -5.00 1.75
CA VAL A 14 -3.87 -3.97 2.56
C VAL A 14 -3.16 -3.88 3.91
N VAL A 15 -2.85 -2.66 4.35
CA VAL A 15 -2.31 -2.40 5.70
C VAL A 15 -3.05 -1.22 6.30
N GLY A 16 -3.36 -1.30 7.59
CA GLY A 16 -3.90 -0.18 8.37
C GLY A 16 -2.84 0.54 9.22
N SER A 17 -1.60 0.07 9.18
CA SER A 17 -0.49 0.49 10.04
C SER A 17 0.45 1.51 9.40
N PHE A 18 0.08 2.05 8.23
CA PHE A 18 0.90 3.01 7.50
C PHE A 18 1.04 4.32 8.27
N THR A 19 2.24 4.89 8.28
CA THR A 19 2.53 6.19 8.89
C THR A 19 3.67 6.92 8.19
N SER A 20 3.65 8.25 8.23
CA SER A 20 4.84 9.07 7.97
C SER A 20 5.85 8.90 9.11
N VAL A 21 7.15 8.93 8.80
CA VAL A 21 8.23 8.79 9.81
C VAL A 21 9.18 9.97 9.80
N SER A 22 9.61 10.44 8.62
CA SER A 22 10.57 11.55 8.50
C SER A 22 10.30 12.38 7.25
N LEU A 23 10.64 13.67 7.31
CA LEU A 23 10.61 14.58 6.17
C LEU A 23 11.96 14.67 5.45
N ASP A 24 13.07 14.65 6.21
CA ASP A 24 14.43 14.72 5.66
C ASP A 24 15.38 13.73 6.39
N PRO A 25 15.77 12.60 5.75
CA PRO A 25 15.27 12.13 4.46
C PRO A 25 13.78 11.75 4.54
N PRO A 26 13.04 11.73 3.42
CA PRO A 26 11.61 11.41 3.43
C PRO A 26 11.40 9.91 3.65
N LEU A 27 10.81 9.56 4.80
CA LEU A 27 10.61 8.18 5.23
C LEU A 27 9.16 7.91 5.63
N VAL A 28 8.69 6.73 5.28
CA VAL A 28 7.39 6.17 5.69
C VAL A 28 7.57 4.81 6.35
N GLY A 29 6.57 4.37 7.11
CA GLY A 29 6.60 3.12 7.86
C GLY A 29 5.31 2.32 7.71
N PHE A 30 5.42 0.99 7.78
CA PHE A 30 4.27 0.10 7.96
C PHE A 30 4.69 -1.19 8.67
N LEU A 31 3.71 -1.90 9.21
CA LEU A 31 3.92 -3.12 9.99
C LEU A 31 3.23 -4.33 9.34
N PRO A 32 3.93 -5.14 8.54
CA PRO A 32 3.42 -6.41 8.04
C PRO A 32 3.68 -7.57 9.03
N GLU A 33 2.75 -8.52 9.09
CA GLU A 33 2.94 -9.76 9.85
C GLU A 33 4.08 -10.59 9.25
N LYS A 34 4.95 -11.16 10.09
CA LYS A 34 6.11 -11.95 9.63
C LYS A 34 5.74 -13.15 8.75
N LYS A 35 4.56 -13.74 8.97
CA LYS A 35 4.06 -14.91 8.22
C LYS A 35 3.33 -14.54 6.92
N SER A 36 3.22 -13.27 6.58
CA SER A 36 2.52 -12.81 5.39
C SER A 36 3.28 -13.17 4.11
N GLY A 37 2.72 -14.05 3.28
CA GLY A 37 3.27 -14.35 1.96
C GLY A 37 3.29 -13.13 1.02
N ARG A 38 2.34 -12.20 1.17
CA ARG A 38 2.30 -10.93 0.42
C ARG A 38 3.47 -10.03 0.81
N TRP A 39 3.81 -9.99 2.11
CA TRP A 39 5.02 -9.31 2.56
C TRP A 39 6.27 -9.94 1.97
N ALA A 40 6.39 -11.28 1.97
CA ALA A 40 7.56 -11.95 1.40
C ALA A 40 7.81 -11.55 -0.07
N GLY A 41 6.74 -11.41 -0.88
CA GLY A 41 6.85 -10.91 -2.25
C GLY A 41 7.30 -9.45 -2.34
N ILE A 42 6.72 -8.57 -1.51
CA ILE A 42 7.13 -7.16 -1.43
C ILE A 42 8.59 -7.02 -0.99
N ALA A 43 9.03 -7.82 -0.01
CA ALA A 43 10.40 -7.81 0.49
C ALA A 43 11.41 -8.22 -0.59
N ARG A 44 11.10 -9.24 -1.40
CA ARG A 44 11.94 -9.67 -2.53
C ARG A 44 12.07 -8.60 -3.62
N SER A 45 11.01 -7.83 -3.88
CA SER A 45 11.02 -6.71 -4.84
C SER A 45 12.01 -5.62 -4.43
N GLY A 46 12.23 -5.40 -3.13
CA GLY A 46 13.03 -4.28 -2.61
C GLY A 46 12.38 -2.90 -2.79
N ARG A 47 11.27 -2.84 -3.54
CA ARG A 47 10.49 -1.63 -3.85
C ARG A 47 9.00 -1.87 -3.67
N PHE A 48 8.28 -0.83 -3.30
CA PHE A 48 6.83 -0.89 -3.16
C PHE A 48 6.17 0.47 -3.42
N CYS A 49 4.88 0.43 -3.76
CA CYS A 49 4.03 1.61 -3.78
C CYS A 49 2.96 1.55 -2.68
N VAL A 50 2.84 2.64 -1.93
CA VAL A 50 1.71 2.90 -1.03
C VAL A 50 0.60 3.52 -1.87
N ASN A 51 -0.57 2.91 -1.86
CA ASN A 51 -1.76 3.44 -2.52
C ASN A 51 -2.76 3.82 -1.43
N VAL A 52 -2.99 5.12 -1.25
CA VAL A 52 -4.00 5.64 -0.33
C VAL A 52 -5.34 5.56 -1.02
N LEU A 53 -6.18 4.63 -0.58
CA LEU A 53 -7.46 4.37 -1.24
C LEU A 53 -8.49 5.45 -0.90
N GLY A 54 -9.30 5.82 -1.90
CA GLY A 54 -10.48 6.65 -1.70
C GLY A 54 -11.62 5.89 -1.04
N SER A 55 -12.55 6.61 -0.41
CA SER A 55 -13.73 6.02 0.26
C SER A 55 -14.66 5.23 -0.70
N ASP A 56 -14.56 5.49 -2.00
CA ASP A 56 -15.23 4.78 -3.10
C ASP A 56 -14.55 3.44 -3.50
N GLN A 57 -13.30 3.21 -3.11
CA GLN A 57 -12.53 2.02 -3.52
C GLN A 57 -12.69 0.80 -2.56
N GLN A 58 -13.79 0.77 -1.79
CA GLN A 58 -14.05 -0.25 -0.76
C GLN A 58 -14.05 -1.67 -1.31
N GLU A 59 -14.65 -1.88 -2.48
CA GLU A 59 -14.74 -3.20 -3.10
C GLU A 59 -13.36 -3.74 -3.47
N LEU A 60 -12.52 -2.91 -4.11
CA LEU A 60 -11.15 -3.28 -4.44
C LEU A 60 -10.34 -3.59 -3.17
N CYS A 61 -10.47 -2.76 -2.12
CA CYS A 61 -9.82 -3.01 -0.84
C CYS A 61 -10.17 -4.40 -0.27
N ARG A 62 -11.46 -4.77 -0.27
CA ARG A 62 -11.92 -6.08 0.20
C ARG A 62 -11.38 -7.22 -0.66
N ARG A 63 -11.35 -7.06 -1.98
CA ARG A 63 -10.74 -8.04 -2.89
C ARG A 63 -9.27 -8.22 -2.53
N ILE A 64 -8.49 -7.16 -2.42
CA ILE A 64 -7.07 -7.27 -2.05
C ILE A 64 -6.88 -7.90 -0.66
N ALA A 65 -7.72 -7.57 0.33
CA ALA A 65 -7.61 -8.14 1.67
C ALA A 65 -7.85 -9.67 1.68
N THR A 66 -8.82 -10.14 0.90
CA THR A 66 -9.26 -11.54 0.89
C THR A 66 -8.29 -12.41 0.08
N ARG A 67 -7.98 -13.64 0.54
CA ARG A 67 -7.17 -14.59 -0.24
C ARG A 67 -8.02 -15.23 -1.34
N GLY A 68 -7.45 -15.40 -2.53
CA GLY A 68 -8.12 -16.10 -3.64
C GLY A 68 -9.30 -15.34 -4.27
N SER A 69 -9.45 -14.06 -3.97
CA SER A 69 -10.57 -13.19 -4.35
C SER A 69 -10.55 -12.67 -5.80
N GLY A 70 -9.62 -13.14 -6.63
CA GLY A 70 -9.56 -12.79 -8.05
C GLY A 70 -9.13 -11.34 -8.32
N ILE A 71 -7.99 -10.92 -7.74
CA ILE A 71 -7.32 -9.70 -8.18
C ILE A 71 -6.93 -9.86 -9.67
N GLN A 72 -7.31 -8.90 -10.51
CA GLN A 72 -7.01 -8.91 -11.94
C GLN A 72 -5.93 -7.88 -12.24
N ALA A 73 -4.70 -8.34 -12.50
CA ALA A 73 -3.53 -7.46 -12.64
C ALA A 73 -3.76 -6.28 -13.62
N ASP A 74 -4.31 -6.56 -14.80
CA ASP A 74 -4.50 -5.55 -15.85
C ASP A 74 -5.75 -4.68 -15.69
N ALA A 75 -6.70 -5.08 -14.86
CA ALA A 75 -7.95 -4.34 -14.64
C ALA A 75 -7.89 -3.49 -13.36
N ASP A 76 -7.19 -3.98 -12.33
CA ASP A 76 -7.14 -3.36 -11.01
C ASP A 76 -5.88 -2.49 -10.82
N PHE A 77 -4.86 -2.62 -11.69
CA PHE A 77 -3.58 -1.92 -11.58
C PHE A 77 -3.06 -1.41 -12.92
N SER A 78 -2.23 -0.37 -12.84
CA SER A 78 -1.35 0.08 -13.91
C SER A 78 0.09 0.13 -13.43
N LEU A 79 1.05 0.35 -14.34
CA LEU A 79 2.44 0.60 -13.97
C LEU A 79 2.71 2.10 -13.95
N SER A 80 3.42 2.56 -12.92
CA SER A 80 3.96 3.92 -12.88
C SER A 80 5.14 4.10 -13.83
N GLU A 81 5.62 5.34 -13.97
CA GLU A 81 6.83 5.66 -14.75
C GLU A 81 8.07 4.91 -14.26
N ARG A 82 8.10 4.49 -12.99
CA ARG A 82 9.20 3.70 -12.42
C ARG A 82 8.95 2.19 -12.46
N GLY A 83 7.85 1.76 -13.09
CA GLY A 83 7.50 0.36 -13.25
C GLY A 83 6.91 -0.28 -11.99
N LEU A 84 6.45 0.50 -11.01
CA LEU A 84 5.76 -0.04 -9.84
C LEU A 84 4.26 -0.20 -10.12
N PRO A 85 3.61 -1.26 -9.62
CA PRO A 85 2.17 -1.41 -9.78
C PRO A 85 1.47 -0.39 -8.89
N VAL A 86 0.56 0.38 -9.48
CA VAL A 86 -0.25 1.40 -8.80
C VAL A 86 -1.72 1.12 -9.02
N ILE A 87 -2.55 1.55 -8.07
CA ILE A 87 -4.00 1.47 -8.17
C ILE A 87 -4.48 2.77 -8.83
N PRO A 88 -5.14 2.70 -10.00
CA PRO A 88 -5.76 3.86 -10.63
C PRO A 88 -6.70 4.57 -9.67
N ASP A 89 -6.76 5.90 -9.74
CA ASP A 89 -7.64 6.74 -8.92
C ASP A 89 -7.49 6.59 -7.40
N ALA A 90 -6.37 6.01 -6.92
CA ALA A 90 -5.97 6.16 -5.53
C ALA A 90 -5.77 7.65 -5.21
N VAL A 91 -6.19 8.08 -4.02
CA VAL A 91 -6.05 9.48 -3.54
C VAL A 91 -4.59 9.94 -3.63
N ALA A 92 -3.68 9.06 -3.21
CA ALA A 92 -2.25 9.28 -3.34
C ALA A 92 -1.50 7.97 -3.63
N GLN A 93 -0.38 8.09 -4.33
CA GLN A 93 0.56 7.03 -4.65
C GLN A 93 1.94 7.47 -4.15
N ILE A 94 2.57 6.65 -3.31
CA ILE A 94 3.87 6.95 -2.71
C ILE A 94 4.80 5.80 -3.02
N GLU A 95 5.74 6.02 -3.93
CA GLU A 95 6.70 5.01 -4.36
C GLU A 95 7.91 5.04 -3.45
N CYS A 96 8.34 3.86 -3.01
CA CYS A 96 9.39 3.71 -2.01
C CYS A 96 10.39 2.60 -2.37
N ASP A 97 11.65 2.85 -2.06
CA ASP A 97 12.65 1.79 -1.85
C ASP A 97 12.56 1.30 -0.39
N ILE A 98 12.73 0.00 -0.14
CA ILE A 98 12.85 -0.52 1.23
C ILE A 98 14.18 -0.02 1.80
N HIS A 99 14.09 0.84 2.81
CA HIS A 99 15.25 1.40 3.51
C HIS A 99 15.78 0.44 4.57
N SER A 100 14.89 -0.11 5.41
CA SER A 100 15.27 -1.04 6.47
C SER A 100 14.07 -1.85 6.95
N VAL A 101 14.33 -3.06 7.46
CA VAL A 101 13.33 -3.94 8.06
C VAL A 101 13.79 -4.30 9.47
N LEU A 102 13.01 -3.91 10.48
CA LEU A 102 13.31 -4.10 11.89
C LEU A 102 12.39 -5.17 12.48
N ASP A 103 12.93 -5.99 13.38
CA ASP A 103 12.11 -6.95 14.14
C ASP A 103 11.21 -6.21 15.14
N ALA A 104 9.91 -6.50 15.11
CA ALA A 104 8.91 -5.89 15.98
C ALA A 104 7.92 -6.96 16.50
N GLY A 105 8.42 -8.01 17.16
CA GLY A 105 7.58 -9.04 17.77
C GLY A 105 7.05 -10.04 16.73
N ASP A 106 5.74 -10.08 16.51
CA ASP A 106 5.12 -10.90 15.45
C ASP A 106 5.01 -10.18 14.10
N HIS A 107 5.40 -8.89 14.07
CA HIS A 107 5.48 -8.06 12.88
C HIS A 107 6.93 -7.65 12.60
N TYR A 108 7.15 -7.14 11.40
CA TYR A 108 8.28 -6.26 11.13
C TYR A 108 7.86 -4.81 11.26
N PHE A 109 8.80 -3.91 11.54
CA PHE A 109 8.66 -2.50 11.20
C PHE A 109 9.47 -2.23 9.94
N VAL A 110 8.78 -1.96 8.84
CA VAL A 110 9.39 -1.70 7.54
C VAL A 110 9.45 -0.21 7.32
N LEU A 111 10.65 0.28 7.06
CA LEU A 111 10.92 1.67 6.69
C LEU A 111 11.13 1.76 5.18
N GLY A 112 10.41 2.67 4.53
CA GLY A 112 10.56 2.98 3.12
C GLY A 112 11.11 4.38 2.90
N SER A 113 12.08 4.51 2.01
CA SER A 113 12.54 5.80 1.49
C SER A 113 11.67 6.22 0.33
N VAL A 114 11.02 7.38 0.44
CA VAL A 114 10.14 7.90 -0.60
C VAL A 114 10.97 8.38 -1.78
N ILE A 115 10.66 7.88 -2.98
CA ILE A 115 11.34 8.23 -4.23
C ILE A 115 10.42 8.94 -5.25
N ASP A 116 9.10 8.82 -5.08
CA ASP A 116 8.09 9.59 -5.80
C ASP A 116 6.82 9.70 -4.95
N LEU A 117 6.10 10.81 -5.07
CA LEU A 117 4.80 10.99 -4.44
C LEU A 117 3.89 11.74 -5.41
N ARG A 118 2.70 11.18 -5.66
CA ARG A 118 1.65 11.79 -6.46
C ARG A 118 0.35 11.81 -5.69
N VAL A 119 -0.34 12.95 -5.73
CA VAL A 119 -1.73 13.09 -5.27
C VAL A 119 -2.58 13.18 -6.53
N SER A 120 -3.48 12.21 -6.72
CA SER A 120 -4.14 12.01 -8.01
C SER A 120 -5.49 12.69 -8.10
N ARG A 121 -6.18 12.90 -6.97
CA ARG A 121 -7.51 13.54 -6.92
C ARG A 121 -7.89 14.04 -5.54
N GLU A 122 -8.83 14.97 -5.51
CA GLU A 122 -9.53 15.43 -4.30
C GLU A 122 -10.69 14.46 -3.98
N GLN A 123 -10.39 13.42 -3.22
CA GLN A 123 -11.36 12.47 -2.68
C GLN A 123 -11.00 12.15 -1.23
N ASP A 124 -12.01 12.02 -0.37
CA ASP A 124 -11.80 11.54 0.98
C ASP A 124 -11.12 10.16 1.01
N PRO A 125 -10.10 9.96 1.86
CA PRO A 125 -9.50 8.65 2.02
C PRO A 125 -10.47 7.69 2.71
N MET A 126 -10.34 6.41 2.38
CA MET A 126 -11.05 5.34 3.06
C MET A 126 -10.57 5.20 4.50
N LEU A 127 -11.51 5.23 5.43
CA LEU A 127 -11.27 4.93 6.84
C LEU A 127 -11.64 3.48 7.14
N PHE A 128 -10.87 2.83 8.00
CA PHE A 128 -11.21 1.51 8.56
C PHE A 128 -11.22 1.57 10.09
N HIS A 129 -12.36 1.28 10.70
CA HIS A 129 -12.53 1.33 12.14
C HIS A 129 -13.52 0.26 12.64
N ARG A 130 -13.07 -0.58 13.58
CA ARG A 130 -13.89 -1.66 14.19
C ARG A 130 -14.56 -2.56 13.14
N GLY A 131 -13.83 -2.97 12.11
CA GLY A 131 -14.36 -3.84 11.05
C GLY A 131 -15.24 -3.14 10.01
N ARG A 132 -15.39 -1.81 10.09
CA ARG A 132 -16.23 -1.02 9.20
C ARG A 132 -15.38 -0.09 8.35
N TYR A 133 -15.84 0.14 7.13
CA TYR A 133 -15.30 1.15 6.22
C TYR A 133 -16.09 2.45 6.37
N GLY A 134 -15.45 3.59 6.14
CA GLY A 134 -16.07 4.91 6.23
C GLY A 134 -15.29 6.00 5.50
N SER A 135 -15.72 7.24 5.70
CA SER A 135 -15.14 8.49 5.15
C SER A 135 -15.12 9.56 6.24
N PHE A 136 -14.55 10.72 5.94
CA PHE A 136 -14.70 11.89 6.81
C PHE A 136 -16.13 12.43 6.74
N ALA A 137 -16.49 13.17 7.79
CA ALA A 137 -17.65 14.04 7.77
C ALA A 137 -17.15 15.46 7.51
N GLU A 138 -17.87 16.21 6.67
CA GLU A 138 -17.59 17.62 6.44
C GLU A 138 -17.69 18.42 7.75
N ILE A 139 -16.66 19.21 8.04
CA ILE A 139 -16.71 20.20 9.12
C ILE A 139 -17.38 21.43 8.53
N ARG A 140 -18.59 21.74 8.99
CA ARG A 140 -19.29 22.99 8.65
C ARG A 140 -18.57 24.21 9.19
#